data_AF-A0A7S0NBG3-F1
#
_entry.id   AF-A0A7S0NBG3-F1
#
_cell.length_a   1.000
_cell.length_b   1.000
_cell.length_c   1.000
_cell.angle_alpha   90.00
_cell.angle_beta   90.00
_cell.angle_gamma   90.00
#
_symmetry.space_group_name_H-M   'P 1'
#
loop_
_entity.id
_entity.type
_entity.pdbx_description
1 polymer ?
#
loop_
_entity_poly.entity_id
_entity_poly.type
_entity_poly.pdbx_seq_one_letter_code
_entity_poly.pdbx_strand_id
1 'polypeptide(L)'
;KVWNSKNMQHLRAIHTGNSWVTCARMLPTTRKLAVASFSRAMKIYDLQTYELCGQIHEIDYAPMSMDCWTPPRRSDVEMVVFGDGGGFVRLYELRINPLEDKGSSDRYLDTPRWKFQHHTDWVTAVKYIP
;
A
#
# COMPACT_ATOMS: atom_id res chain seq x y z
N LYS A 1 -12.76 -0.21 7.44
CA LYS A 1 -13.20 -0.80 8.73
C LYS A 1 -12.56 -2.17 8.89
N VAL A 2 -12.22 -2.55 10.11
CA VAL A 2 -11.61 -3.83 10.46
C VAL A 2 -12.61 -4.61 11.31
N TRP A 3 -12.79 -5.87 10.96
CA TRP A 3 -13.77 -6.77 11.55
C TRP A 3 -13.09 -8.06 11.96
N ASN A 4 -13.54 -8.66 13.05
CA ASN A 4 -13.12 -10.00 13.43
C ASN A 4 -13.85 -11.01 12.54
N SER A 5 -13.10 -11.85 11.82
CA SER A 5 -13.68 -12.80 10.87
C SER A 5 -14.39 -13.99 11.53
N LYS A 6 -14.09 -14.32 12.79
CA LYS A 6 -14.68 -15.46 13.50
C LYS A 6 -16.08 -15.15 14.01
N ASN A 7 -16.30 -13.94 14.52
CA ASN A 7 -17.55 -13.55 15.18
C ASN A 7 -18.23 -12.33 14.54
N MET A 8 -17.68 -11.81 13.43
CA MET A 8 -18.20 -10.66 12.68
C MET A 8 -18.32 -9.37 13.51
N GLN A 9 -17.63 -9.28 14.64
CA GLN A 9 -17.64 -8.06 15.45
C GLN A 9 -16.77 -6.97 14.80
N HIS A 10 -17.29 -5.76 14.80
CA HIS A 10 -16.54 -4.58 14.42
C HIS A 10 -15.42 -4.34 15.44
N LEU A 11 -14.16 -4.34 14.99
CA LEU A 11 -13.01 -4.08 15.85
C LEU A 11 -12.69 -2.59 15.87
N ARG A 12 -12.51 -1.99 14.69
CA ARG A 12 -12.17 -0.57 14.57
C ARG A 12 -12.43 0.01 13.17
N ALA A 13 -12.68 1.30 13.10
CA ALA A 13 -12.59 2.07 11.86
C ALA A 13 -11.21 2.75 11.78
N ILE A 14 -10.44 2.45 10.73
CA ILE A 14 -9.21 3.19 10.40
C ILE A 14 -9.63 4.41 9.59
N HIS A 15 -9.28 5.61 10.06
CA HIS A 15 -9.57 6.85 9.37
C HIS A 15 -8.43 7.19 8.41
N THR A 16 -8.62 6.91 7.11
CA THR A 16 -7.55 7.04 6.11
C THR A 16 -7.44 8.43 5.47
N GLY A 17 -8.37 9.32 5.82
CA GLY A 17 -8.52 10.67 5.28
C GLY A 17 -9.89 10.87 4.64
N ASN A 18 -10.08 12.01 3.96
CA ASN A 18 -11.36 12.42 3.37
C ASN A 18 -11.53 12.00 1.89
N SER A 19 -10.74 11.04 1.42
CA SER A 19 -10.78 10.57 0.03
C SER A 19 -11.28 9.13 -0.07
N TRP A 20 -11.81 8.76 -1.22
CA TRP A 20 -12.28 7.39 -1.47
C TRP A 20 -11.11 6.41 -1.47
N VAL A 21 -11.20 5.40 -0.61
CA VAL A 21 -10.30 4.25 -0.63
C VAL A 21 -10.58 3.44 -1.89
N THR A 22 -9.55 3.18 -2.66
CA THR A 22 -9.64 2.45 -3.94
C THR A 22 -9.28 0.98 -3.77
N CYS A 23 -8.25 0.68 -2.99
CA CYS A 23 -7.86 -0.68 -2.66
C CYS A 23 -7.08 -0.76 -1.34
N ALA A 24 -7.02 -1.97 -0.79
CA ALA A 24 -6.20 -2.27 0.37
C ALA A 24 -5.59 -3.68 0.27
N ARG A 25 -4.36 -3.84 0.75
CA ARG A 25 -3.61 -5.11 0.76
C ARG A 25 -2.78 -5.25 2.03
N MET A 26 -2.66 -6.49 2.50
CA MET A 26 -1.72 -6.80 3.57
C MET A 26 -0.32 -6.87 2.98
N LEU A 27 0.62 -6.19 3.63
CA LEU A 27 2.04 -6.36 3.38
C LEU A 27 2.46 -7.73 3.97
N PRO A 28 2.98 -8.66 3.14
CA PRO A 28 3.15 -10.07 3.50
C PRO A 28 4.16 -10.33 4.63
N THR A 29 5.25 -9.57 4.68
CA THR A 29 6.30 -9.68 5.70
C THR A 29 5.92 -8.91 6.96
N THR A 30 5.58 -7.63 6.82
CA THR A 30 5.39 -6.73 7.98
C THR A 30 4.01 -6.83 8.62
N ARG A 31 3.06 -7.47 7.91
CA ARG A 31 1.66 -7.60 8.30
C ARG A 31 1.00 -6.24 8.59
N LYS A 32 1.44 -5.19 7.91
CA LYS A 32 0.78 -3.89 7.91
C LYS A 32 -0.25 -3.83 6.78
N LEU A 33 -1.21 -2.92 6.90
CA LEU A 33 -2.23 -2.71 5.89
C LEU A 33 -1.82 -1.54 5.00
N ALA A 34 -1.49 -1.83 3.74
CA ALA A 34 -1.37 -0.82 2.70
C ALA A 34 -2.76 -0.45 2.19
N VAL A 35 -3.04 0.85 2.06
CA VAL A 35 -4.31 1.40 1.59
C VAL A 35 -4.03 2.49 0.58
N ALA A 36 -4.56 2.33 -0.64
CA ALA A 36 -4.56 3.39 -1.64
C ALA A 36 -5.89 4.15 -1.63
N SER A 37 -5.83 5.40 -2.09
CA SER A 37 -7.02 6.23 -2.22
C SER A 37 -6.90 7.23 -3.37
N PHE A 38 -8.01 7.90 -3.67
CA PHE A 38 -8.06 9.03 -4.59
C PHE A 38 -7.27 10.26 -4.12
N SER A 39 -6.70 10.26 -2.90
CA SER A 39 -5.77 11.30 -2.45
C SER A 39 -4.39 11.21 -3.14
N ARG A 40 -4.22 10.28 -4.10
CA ARG A 40 -2.97 10.06 -4.85
C ARG A 40 -1.79 9.69 -3.95
N ALA A 41 -2.09 8.94 -2.90
CA ALA A 41 -1.12 8.41 -1.96
C ALA A 41 -1.48 6.97 -1.61
N MET A 42 -0.47 6.21 -1.20
CA MET A 42 -0.66 4.92 -0.55
C MET A 42 -0.20 5.06 0.90
N LYS A 43 -1.10 4.80 1.86
CA LYS A 43 -0.80 4.86 3.29
C LYS A 43 -0.65 3.46 3.87
N ILE A 44 0.16 3.32 4.90
CA ILE A 44 0.46 2.05 5.56
C ILE A 44 0.04 2.17 7.02
N TYR A 45 -0.79 1.25 7.49
CA TYR A 45 -1.34 1.25 8.83
C TYR A 45 -0.89 0.04 9.63
N ASP A 46 -0.59 0.26 10.91
CA ASP A 46 -0.41 -0.81 11.87
C ASP A 46 -1.77 -1.34 12.31
N LEU A 47 -2.05 -2.63 12.13
CA LEU A 47 -3.33 -3.20 12.56
C LEU A 47 -3.40 -3.51 14.07
N GLN A 48 -2.29 -3.40 14.80
CA GLN A 48 -2.28 -3.52 16.26
C GLN A 48 -2.71 -2.20 16.92
N THR A 49 -2.20 -1.07 16.44
CA THR A 49 -2.53 0.27 16.99
C THR A 49 -3.62 0.99 16.19
N TYR A 50 -3.80 0.60 14.92
CA TYR A 50 -4.68 1.21 13.92
C TYR A 50 -4.26 2.62 13.49
N GLU A 51 -2.97 2.93 13.67
CA GLU A 51 -2.38 4.22 13.36
C GLU A 51 -1.60 4.17 12.05
N LEU A 52 -1.43 5.35 11.43
CA LEU A 52 -0.57 5.53 10.26
C LEU A 52 0.88 5.30 10.68
N CYS A 53 1.61 4.50 9.92
CA CYS A 53 3.01 4.17 10.21
C CYS A 53 3.87 4.08 8.94
N GLY A 54 3.48 4.76 7.86
CA GLY A 54 4.15 4.67 6.57
C GLY A 54 3.30 5.26 5.45
N GLN A 55 3.94 5.73 4.39
CA GLN A 55 3.25 6.10 3.14
C GLN A 55 4.18 6.16 1.94
N ILE A 56 3.62 6.03 0.74
CA ILE A 56 4.22 6.47 -0.52
C ILE A 56 3.51 7.77 -0.90
N HIS A 57 4.30 8.84 -1.01
CA HIS A 57 3.83 10.18 -1.33
C HIS A 57 3.67 10.40 -2.84
N GLU A 58 2.80 11.36 -3.19
CA GLU A 58 2.81 12.09 -4.47
C GLU A 58 2.89 11.22 -5.73
N ILE A 59 1.82 10.47 -5.98
CA ILE A 59 1.64 9.73 -7.24
C ILE A 59 0.87 10.63 -8.21
N ASP A 60 1.25 10.66 -9.50
CA ASP A 60 0.62 11.56 -10.48
C ASP A 60 -0.91 11.37 -10.56
N TYR A 61 -1.35 10.10 -10.49
CA TYR A 61 -2.76 9.69 -10.53
C TYR A 61 -3.11 8.79 -9.35
N ALA A 62 -4.41 8.70 -9.06
CA ALA A 62 -4.91 7.84 -8.00
C ALA A 62 -4.59 6.37 -8.28
N PRO A 63 -3.95 5.62 -7.36
CA PRO A 63 -3.81 4.18 -7.50
C PRO A 63 -5.20 3.54 -7.40
N MET A 64 -5.52 2.67 -8.35
CA MET A 64 -6.83 2.05 -8.50
C MET A 64 -6.80 0.57 -8.12
N SER A 65 -5.64 -0.08 -8.27
CA SER A 65 -5.43 -1.48 -7.98
C SER A 65 -4.04 -1.72 -7.40
N MET A 66 -3.87 -2.79 -6.62
CA MET A 66 -2.62 -3.08 -5.93
C MET A 66 -2.41 -4.58 -5.71
N ASP A 67 -1.16 -5.00 -5.81
CA ASP A 67 -0.68 -6.28 -5.29
C ASP A 67 0.67 -6.12 -4.59
N CYS A 68 0.96 -7.00 -3.63
CA CYS A 68 2.17 -6.93 -2.82
C CYS A 68 2.82 -8.31 -2.68
N TRP A 69 4.14 -8.39 -2.66
CA TRP A 69 4.85 -9.65 -2.45
C TRP A 69 6.21 -9.45 -1.77
N THR A 70 6.71 -10.52 -1.15
CA THR A 70 8.09 -10.58 -0.65
C THR A 70 8.94 -11.31 -1.69
N PRO A 71 10.02 -10.72 -2.21
CA PRO A 71 10.92 -11.42 -3.12
C PRO A 71 11.54 -12.66 -2.43
N PRO A 72 11.67 -13.81 -3.12
CA PRO A 72 12.10 -15.07 -2.50
C PRO A 72 13.45 -15.05 -1.76
N ARG A 73 14.35 -14.13 -2.12
CA ARG A 73 15.71 -14.02 -1.55
C ARG A 73 15.94 -12.73 -0.75
N ARG A 74 14.90 -11.91 -0.55
CA ARG A 74 15.00 -10.59 0.09
C ARG A 74 13.80 -10.37 1.01
N SER A 75 13.88 -10.92 2.23
CA SER A 75 12.82 -10.79 3.23
C SER A 75 12.83 -9.45 3.96
N ASP A 76 13.89 -8.64 3.80
CA ASP A 76 14.00 -7.28 4.31
C ASP A 76 13.17 -6.27 3.52
N VAL A 77 12.58 -6.72 2.41
CA VAL A 77 11.91 -5.89 1.41
C VAL A 77 10.55 -6.45 1.08
N GLU A 78 9.60 -5.53 0.85
CA GLU A 78 8.30 -5.84 0.28
C GLU A 78 8.14 -5.07 -1.03
N MET A 79 7.72 -5.75 -2.07
CA MET A 79 7.41 -5.13 -3.35
C MET A 79 5.94 -4.77 -3.38
N VAL A 80 5.64 -3.59 -3.89
CA VAL A 80 4.28 -3.13 -4.10
C VAL A 80 4.14 -2.67 -5.55
N VAL A 81 3.16 -3.24 -6.25
CA VAL A 81 2.76 -2.80 -7.58
C VAL A 81 1.38 -2.17 -7.51
N PHE A 82 1.18 -1.06 -8.23
CA PHE A 82 -0.14 -0.48 -8.41
C PHE A 82 -0.38 -0.04 -9.85
N GLY A 83 -1.61 -0.24 -10.30
CA GLY A 83 -2.18 0.39 -11.47
C GLY A 83 -2.91 1.67 -11.08
N ASP A 84 -2.84 2.72 -11.89
CA ASP A 84 -3.46 4.03 -11.60
C ASP A 84 -4.47 4.51 -12.65
N GLY A 85 -5.12 5.63 -12.35
CA GLY A 85 -6.09 6.26 -13.26
C GLY A 85 -5.49 6.90 -14.53
N GLY A 86 -4.17 6.99 -14.65
CA GLY A 86 -3.50 7.50 -15.86
C GLY A 86 -3.07 6.40 -16.83
N GLY A 87 -3.37 5.13 -16.53
CA GLY A 87 -2.95 3.99 -17.33
C GLY A 87 -1.53 3.49 -17.03
N PHE A 88 -0.92 4.00 -15.96
CA PHE A 88 0.40 3.58 -15.53
C PHE A 88 0.33 2.39 -14.58
N VAL A 89 1.32 1.51 -14.71
CA VAL A 89 1.69 0.54 -13.68
C VAL A 89 3.02 1.00 -13.09
N ARG A 90 3.09 1.05 -11.75
CA ARG A 90 4.31 1.40 -11.00
C ARG A 90 4.68 0.29 -10.05
N LEU A 91 5.97 0.10 -9.87
CA LEU A 91 6.56 -0.83 -8.94
C LEU A 91 7.45 -0.07 -7.96
N TYR A 92 7.18 -0.28 -6.67
CA TYR A 92 7.96 0.25 -5.57
C TYR A 92 8.55 -0.90 -4.76
N GLU A 93 9.73 -0.64 -4.24
CA GLU A 93 10.36 -1.42 -3.20
C GLU A 93 10.16 -0.68 -1.87
N LEU A 94 9.57 -1.36 -0.89
CA LEU A 94 9.40 -0.85 0.47
C LEU A 94 10.39 -1.50 1.41
N ARG A 95 11.04 -0.68 2.23
CA ARG A 95 11.92 -1.10 3.33
C ARG A 95 11.55 -0.40 4.60
N ILE A 96 11.65 -1.10 5.72
CA ILE A 96 11.57 -0.45 7.03
C ILE A 96 12.79 0.47 7.20
N ASN A 97 12.55 1.74 7.52
CA ASN A 97 13.59 2.65 7.98
C ASN A 97 13.86 2.40 9.47
N PRO A 98 15.00 1.80 9.86
CA PRO A 98 15.28 1.50 11.26
C PRO A 98 15.52 2.76 12.10
N LEU A 99 15.80 3.91 11.47
CA LEU A 99 16.08 5.19 12.14
C LEU A 99 14.82 5.91 12.59
N GLU A 100 13.66 5.55 12.04
CA GLU A 100 12.37 6.19 12.32
C GLU A 100 11.62 5.46 13.43
N ASP A 101 10.82 6.18 14.21
CA ASP A 101 9.97 5.56 15.23
C ASP A 101 8.92 4.62 14.60
N LYS A 102 8.49 3.59 15.36
CA LYS A 102 7.53 2.59 14.87
C LYS A 102 6.20 3.19 14.38
N GLY A 103 5.78 4.31 14.96
CA GLY A 103 4.56 5.05 14.59
C GLY A 103 4.81 6.21 13.62
N SER A 104 6.05 6.43 13.17
CA SER A 104 6.35 7.50 12.22
C SER A 104 5.67 7.24 10.88
N SER A 105 5.14 8.28 10.24
CA SER A 105 4.63 8.19 8.86
C SER A 105 5.73 7.89 7.85
N ASP A 106 7.00 8.06 8.24
CA ASP A 106 8.17 7.93 7.38
C ASP A 106 8.95 6.63 7.70
N ARG A 107 8.35 5.75 8.52
CA ARG A 107 8.91 4.46 8.92
C ARG A 107 9.18 3.50 7.73
N TYR A 108 8.65 3.79 6.56
CA TYR A 108 8.93 3.06 5.33
C TYR A 108 9.68 3.94 4.34
N LEU A 109 10.85 3.46 3.89
CA LEU A 109 11.52 3.98 2.72
C LEU A 109 10.85 3.36 1.49
N ASP A 110 10.37 4.20 0.58
CA ASP A 110 9.84 3.79 -0.71
C ASP A 110 10.82 4.12 -1.83
N THR A 111 11.22 3.10 -2.58
CA THR A 111 12.11 3.26 -3.73
C THR A 111 11.36 2.91 -5.01
N PRO A 112 11.09 3.88 -5.90
CA PRO A 112 10.51 3.57 -7.21
C PRO A 112 11.49 2.71 -8.01
N ARG A 113 11.02 1.58 -8.52
CA ARG A 113 11.83 0.63 -9.30
C ARG A 113 11.51 0.69 -10.78
N TRP A 114 10.24 0.93 -11.11
CA TRP A 114 9.75 0.91 -12.48
C TRP A 114 8.42 1.65 -12.60
N LYS A 115 8.20 2.31 -13.74
CA LYS A 115 6.97 2.99 -14.13
C LYS A 115 6.79 2.79 -15.63
N PHE A 116 5.61 2.36 -16.06
CA PHE A 116 5.30 2.22 -17.48
C PHE A 116 3.82 2.45 -17.75
N GLN A 117 3.52 3.04 -18.90
CA GLN A 117 2.14 3.29 -19.34
C GLN A 117 1.73 2.21 -20.34
N HIS A 118 1.05 1.17 -19.85
CA HIS A 118 0.53 0.11 -20.73
C HIS A 118 -0.85 0.46 -21.30
N HIS A 119 -1.60 1.34 -20.62
CA HIS A 119 -2.99 1.63 -20.92
C HIS A 119 -3.18 3.12 -21.17
N THR A 120 -4.21 3.47 -21.94
CA THR A 120 -4.64 4.85 -22.17
C THR A 120 -5.76 5.28 -21.22
N ASP A 121 -6.15 4.41 -20.29
CA ASP A 121 -7.23 4.58 -19.33
C ASP A 121 -6.91 3.80 -18.03
N TRP A 122 -7.81 3.82 -17.05
CA TRP A 122 -7.60 3.31 -15.70
C TRP A 122 -7.14 1.85 -15.66
N VAL A 123 -6.08 1.59 -14.89
CA VAL A 123 -5.62 0.22 -14.60
C VAL A 123 -6.35 -0.31 -13.37
N THR A 124 -7.47 -1.00 -13.61
CA THR A 124 -8.40 -1.46 -12.56
C THR A 124 -7.99 -2.77 -11.88
N ALA A 125 -7.00 -3.48 -12.42
CA ALA A 125 -6.43 -4.67 -11.82
C ALA A 125 -4.95 -4.83 -12.15
N VAL A 126 -4.16 -5.17 -11.14
CA VAL A 126 -2.78 -5.64 -11.26
C VAL A 126 -2.60 -6.85 -10.37
N LYS A 127 -1.78 -7.80 -10.81
CA LYS A 127 -1.46 -9.02 -10.07
C LYS A 127 -0.01 -9.41 -10.32
N TYR A 128 0.73 -9.66 -9.25
CA TYR A 128 2.05 -10.27 -9.34
C TYR A 128 1.91 -11.78 -9.59
N ILE A 129 2.72 -12.31 -10.50
CA ILE A 129 2.81 -13.73 -10.83
C ILE A 129 4.26 -14.16 -10.50
N PRO A 130 4.45 -15.15 -9.60
CA PRO A 130 5.76 -15.59 -9.15
C PRO A 130 6.56 -16.38 -10.19
#